data_AF-A0A7R6W871-F1
#
_entry.id   AF-A0A7R6W871-F1
#
_cell.length_a   1.000
_cell.length_b   1.000
_cell.length_c   1.000
_cell.angle_alpha   90.00
_cell.angle_beta   90.00
_cell.angle_gamma   90.00
#
_symmetry.space_group_name_H-M   'P 1'
#
loop_
_entity.id
_entity.type
_entity.pdbx_description
1 polymer ?
#
loop_
_entity_poly.entity_id
_entity_poly.type
_entity_poly.pdbx_seq_one_letter_code
_entity_poly.pdbx_strand_id
1 'polypeptide(L)'
;MKILMMGGTGFIGKKLCPFLLSNGHELTVLSRKPKEVPLLYGESVQAISNIEQLTESDSFDAIINLAGEGIANSRWTAARKQVLLDSRINTTKQLLAYIRRAKTKPEVLLGEMAELLTLKIRETELSEVMIFSP
;
A
#
# COMPACT_ATOMS: atom_id res chain seq x y z
N MET A 1 0.97 16.14 2.83
CA MET A 1 0.41 15.02 2.05
C MET A 1 -0.13 13.97 2.99
N LYS A 2 -1.25 13.35 2.65
CA LYS A 2 -1.80 12.15 3.27
C LYS A 2 -1.24 10.93 2.56
N ILE A 3 -0.54 10.07 3.29
CA ILE A 3 0.18 8.93 2.72
C ILE A 3 -0.31 7.64 3.36
N LEU A 4 -0.74 6.70 2.52
CA LEU A 4 -0.98 5.32 2.95
C LEU A 4 0.32 4.52 2.88
N MET A 5 0.81 4.05 4.03
CA MET A 5 2.02 3.24 4.16
C MET A 5 1.66 1.77 4.38
N MET A 6 1.82 0.92 3.38
CA MET A 6 1.70 -0.54 3.55
C MET A 6 3.08 -1.12 3.89
N GLY A 7 3.19 -1.86 4.99
CA GLY A 7 4.48 -2.40 5.43
C GLY A 7 5.33 -1.38 6.22
N GLY A 8 4.69 -0.36 6.78
CA GLY A 8 5.36 0.68 7.58
C GLY A 8 6.12 0.16 8.79
N THR A 9 5.80 -1.03 9.32
CA THR A 9 6.53 -1.66 10.44
C THR A 9 7.69 -2.57 10.00
N GLY A 10 7.93 -2.70 8.70
CA GLY A 10 9.01 -3.47 8.12
C GLY A 10 10.37 -2.76 8.15
N PHE A 11 11.40 -3.39 7.58
CA PHE A 11 12.78 -2.89 7.58
C PHE A 11 12.90 -1.47 7.03
N ILE A 12 12.40 -1.23 5.81
CA ILE A 12 12.43 0.10 5.17
C ILE A 12 11.44 1.05 5.85
N GLY A 13 10.21 0.58 6.12
CA GLY A 13 9.15 1.38 6.73
C GLY A 13 9.56 2.01 8.06
N LYS A 14 10.28 1.28 8.92
CA LYS A 14 10.79 1.79 10.20
C LYS A 14 11.72 3.00 10.10
N LYS A 15 12.35 3.21 8.95
CA LYS A 15 13.20 4.40 8.69
C LYS A 15 12.44 5.45 7.87
N LEU A 16 11.62 5.02 6.93
CA LEU A 16 10.89 5.92 6.05
C LEU A 16 9.75 6.65 6.78
N CYS A 17 8.99 5.97 7.64
CA CYS A 17 7.87 6.61 8.34
C CYS A 17 8.31 7.81 9.19
N PRO A 18 9.34 7.72 10.06
CA PRO A 18 9.82 8.88 10.82
C PRO A 18 10.30 10.02 9.92
N PHE A 19 10.98 9.72 8.81
CA PHE A 19 11.41 10.72 7.85
C PHE A 19 10.21 11.47 7.25
N LEU A 20 9.20 10.75 6.78
CA LEU A 20 7.99 11.36 6.20
C LEU A 20 7.24 12.21 7.23
N LEU A 21 7.08 11.72 8.46
CA LEU A 21 6.45 12.47 9.56
C LEU A 21 7.22 13.75 9.89
N SER A 22 8.55 13.69 9.95
CA SER A 22 9.40 14.87 10.22
C SER A 22 9.31 15.95 9.13
N ASN A 23 8.89 15.57 7.92
CA ASN A 23 8.63 16.49 6.81
C ASN A 23 7.15 16.96 6.75
N GLY A 24 6.37 16.73 7.80
CA GLY A 24 5.00 17.22 7.92
C GLY A 24 3.97 16.42 7.11
N HIS A 25 4.26 15.17 6.76
CA HIS A 25 3.28 14.29 6.13
C HIS A 25 2.39 13.58 7.16
N GLU A 26 1.12 13.38 6.81
CA GLU A 26 0.16 12.60 7.58
C GLU A 26 0.23 11.14 7.12
N LEU A 27 0.41 10.21 8.05
CA LEU A 27 0.53 8.79 7.73
C LEU A 27 -0.66 7.99 8.25
N THR A 28 -1.21 7.16 7.37
CA THR A 28 -2.02 6.00 7.75
C THR A 28 -1.19 4.75 7.45
N VAL A 29 -0.93 3.91 8.45
CA VAL A 29 -0.07 2.73 8.32
C VAL A 29 -0.92 1.45 8.31
N LEU A 30 -0.88 0.71 7.20
CA LEU A 30 -1.39 -0.64 7.12
C LEU A 30 -0.34 -1.62 7.62
N SER A 31 -0.65 -2.26 8.76
CA SER A 31 0.27 -3.18 9.44
C SER A 31 -0.47 -4.42 9.93
N ARG A 32 0.15 -5.59 9.77
CA ARG A 32 -0.31 -6.83 10.43
C ARG A 32 -0.30 -6.73 11.96
N LYS A 33 0.41 -5.74 12.49
CA LYS A 33 0.52 -5.42 13.92
C LYS A 33 0.19 -3.94 14.14
N PRO A 34 -1.08 -3.53 14.04
CA PRO A 34 -1.46 -2.12 14.13
C PRO A 34 -1.15 -1.50 15.50
N LYS A 35 -1.20 -2.31 16.57
CA LYS A 35 -0.88 -1.86 17.95
C LYS A 35 0.58 -1.42 18.14
N GLU A 36 1.50 -1.87 17.28
CA GLU A 36 2.90 -1.43 17.33
C GLU A 36 3.09 -0.04 16.69
N VAL A 37 2.16 0.41 15.84
CA VAL A 37 2.32 1.65 15.06
C VAL A 37 2.36 2.90 15.95
N PRO A 38 1.44 3.12 16.91
CA PRO A 38 1.53 4.27 17.81
C PRO A 38 2.80 4.27 18.66
N LEU A 39 3.26 3.08 19.07
CA LEU A 39 4.50 2.92 19.85
C LEU A 39 5.75 3.28 19.04
N LEU A 40 5.72 3.07 17.72
CA LEU A 40 6.85 3.35 16.84
C LEU A 40 6.86 4.79 16.33
N TYR A 41 5.67 5.37 16.10
CA TYR A 41 5.53 6.62 15.32
C TYR A 41 4.70 7.71 16.00
N GLY A 42 4.11 7.43 17.17
CA GLY A 42 3.27 8.35 17.93
C GLY A 42 1.77 8.11 17.76
N GLU A 43 0.98 8.52 18.77
CA GLU A 43 -0.48 8.33 18.84
C GLU A 43 -1.26 9.03 17.72
N SER A 44 -0.68 10.07 17.11
CA SER A 44 -1.29 10.78 15.98
C SER A 44 -1.26 9.99 14.67
N VAL A 45 -0.50 8.89 14.59
CA VAL A 45 -0.39 8.09 13.37
C VAL A 45 -1.50 7.05 13.35
N GLN A 46 -2.37 7.15 12.35
CA GLN A 46 -3.45 6.18 12.18
C GLN A 46 -2.89 4.81 11.81
N ALA A 47 -3.38 3.77 12.47
CA ALA A 47 -2.99 2.38 12.23
C ALA A 47 -4.20 1.56 11.82
N ILE A 48 -4.11 0.87 10.69
CA ILE A 48 -5.13 -0.06 10.21
C ILE A 48 -4.54 -1.46 10.06
N SER A 49 -5.32 -2.49 10.36
CA SER A 49 -4.90 -3.88 10.18
C SER A 49 -5.32 -4.46 8.83
N ASN A 50 -6.33 -3.85 8.21
CA ASN A 50 -6.87 -4.35 6.97
C ASN A 50 -7.29 -3.22 6.03
N ILE A 51 -7.08 -3.39 4.73
CA ILE A 51 -7.36 -2.33 3.75
C ILE A 51 -8.86 -2.10 3.56
N GLU A 52 -9.71 -3.08 3.89
CA GLU A 52 -11.17 -2.93 3.89
C GLU A 52 -11.69 -1.99 4.98
N GLN A 53 -10.85 -1.60 5.95
CA GLN A 53 -11.20 -0.54 6.90
C GLN A 53 -11.24 0.85 6.23
N LEU A 54 -10.63 0.99 5.05
CA LEU A 54 -10.72 2.19 4.24
C LEU A 54 -12.00 2.19 3.42
N THR A 55 -12.76 3.26 3.57
CA THR A 55 -13.95 3.59 2.79
C THR A 55 -13.58 4.20 1.45
N GLU A 56 -14.57 4.35 0.57
CA GLU A 56 -14.41 5.05 -0.72
C GLU A 56 -14.08 6.55 -0.56
N SER A 57 -14.39 7.15 0.60
CA SER A 57 -14.16 8.56 0.90
C SER A 57 -12.77 8.81 1.51
N ASP A 58 -12.12 7.76 2.03
CA ASP A 58 -10.73 7.86 2.47
C ASP A 58 -9.84 8.06 1.24
N SER A 59 -9.05 9.12 1.27
CA SER A 59 -8.21 9.55 0.15
C SER A 59 -6.77 9.79 0.60
N PHE A 60 -5.85 9.49 -0.29
CA PHE A 60 -4.41 9.63 -0.07
C PHE A 60 -3.78 10.28 -1.30
N ASP A 61 -2.88 11.22 -1.08
CA ASP A 61 -2.11 11.85 -2.17
C ASP A 61 -1.09 10.85 -2.73
N ALA A 62 -0.54 10.00 -1.85
CA ALA A 62 0.41 8.97 -2.20
C ALA A 62 0.12 7.65 -1.47
N ILE A 63 0.38 6.53 -2.14
CA ILE A 63 0.40 5.21 -1.52
C ILE A 63 1.77 4.57 -1.73
N ILE A 64 2.39 4.14 -0.64
CA ILE A 64 3.68 3.49 -0.62
C ILE A 64 3.49 2.05 -0.16
N ASN A 65 3.64 1.11 -1.10
CA ASN A 65 3.50 -0.31 -0.85
C ASN A 65 4.86 -1.01 -0.69
N LEU A 66 5.27 -1.18 0.57
CA LEU A 66 6.43 -1.96 0.99
C LEU A 66 6.00 -3.26 1.69
N ALA A 67 4.70 -3.59 1.64
CA ALA A 67 4.18 -4.80 2.25
C ALA A 67 4.48 -6.02 1.38
N GLY A 68 4.84 -7.11 2.04
CA GLY A 68 5.23 -8.35 1.40
C GLY A 68 6.09 -9.17 2.34
N GLU A 69 6.37 -10.40 1.92
CA GLU A 69 7.26 -11.28 2.65
C GLU A 69 8.73 -10.90 2.37
N GLY A 70 9.53 -10.81 3.44
CA GLY A 70 10.93 -10.35 3.36
C GLY A 70 11.85 -11.38 2.71
N ILE A 71 12.82 -10.91 1.92
CA ILE A 71 13.74 -11.78 1.17
C ILE A 71 14.92 -12.32 2.01
N ALA A 72 15.19 -11.74 3.18
CA ALA A 72 16.45 -11.91 3.89
C ALA A 72 16.60 -13.19 4.73
N ASN A 73 15.50 -13.90 5.04
CA ASN A 73 15.49 -14.84 6.18
C ASN A 73 15.48 -16.34 5.82
N SER A 74 15.70 -16.74 4.56
CA SER A 74 15.64 -18.17 4.18
C SER A 74 16.37 -18.50 2.87
N ARG A 75 16.79 -19.76 2.73
CA ARG A 75 17.27 -20.31 1.45
C ARG A 75 16.18 -20.22 0.38
N TRP A 76 16.59 -19.99 -0.86
CA TRP A 76 15.70 -19.80 -2.01
C TRP A 76 15.21 -21.14 -2.57
N THR A 77 14.35 -21.82 -1.82
CA THR A 77 13.61 -23.00 -2.31
C THR A 77 12.48 -22.56 -3.24
N ALA A 78 12.00 -23.46 -4.10
CA ALA A 78 10.83 -23.20 -4.94
C ALA A 78 9.62 -22.77 -4.10
N ALA A 79 9.38 -23.46 -2.97
CA ALA A 79 8.33 -23.11 -2.03
C ALA A 79 8.49 -21.68 -1.47
N ARG A 80 9.71 -21.27 -1.07
CA ARG A 80 9.95 -19.91 -0.56
C ARG A 80 9.74 -18.85 -1.64
N LYS A 81 10.20 -19.12 -2.88
CA LYS A 81 9.95 -18.22 -4.02
C LYS A 81 8.46 -18.03 -4.26
N GLN A 82 7.67 -19.10 -4.17
CA GLN A 82 6.22 -19.02 -4.31
C GLN A 82 5.59 -18.16 -3.22
N VAL A 83 5.98 -18.35 -1.95
CA VAL A 83 5.50 -17.50 -0.84
C VAL A 83 5.84 -16.02 -1.06
N LEU A 84 7.06 -15.71 -1.53
CA LEU A 84 7.47 -14.34 -1.83
C LEU A 84 6.61 -13.73 -2.95
N LEU A 85 6.33 -14.51 -4.00
CA LEU A 85 5.49 -14.09 -5.12
C LEU A 85 4.03 -13.89 -4.70
N ASP A 86 3.45 -14.87 -4.01
CA ASP A 86 2.06 -14.83 -3.54
C ASP A 86 1.83 -13.65 -2.60
N SER A 87 2.80 -13.37 -1.70
CA SER A 87 2.70 -12.22 -0.81
C SER A 87 2.59 -10.90 -1.59
N ARG A 88 3.40 -10.73 -2.65
CA ARG A 88 3.40 -9.53 -3.49
C ARG A 88 2.11 -9.42 -4.31
N ILE A 89 1.68 -10.52 -4.92
CA ILE A 89 0.44 -10.57 -5.70
C ILE A 89 -0.75 -10.22 -4.83
N ASN A 90 -0.87 -10.84 -3.65
CA ASN A 90 -2.01 -10.64 -2.76
C ASN A 90 -2.09 -9.19 -2.25
N THR A 91 -0.98 -8.64 -1.76
CA THR A 91 -0.94 -7.24 -1.29
C THR A 91 -1.27 -6.26 -2.43
N THR A 92 -0.74 -6.50 -3.63
CA THR A 92 -1.02 -5.69 -4.82
C THR A 92 -2.49 -5.75 -5.24
N LYS A 93 -3.11 -6.95 -5.20
CA LYS A 93 -4.53 -7.14 -5.51
C LYS A 93 -5.43 -6.38 -4.53
N GLN A 94 -5.13 -6.44 -3.24
CA GLN A 94 -5.85 -5.69 -2.21
C GLN A 94 -5.76 -4.18 -2.43
N LEU A 95 -4.56 -3.68 -2.73
CA LEU A 95 -4.35 -2.27 -3.06
C LEU A 95 -5.17 -1.84 -4.28
N LEU A 96 -5.16 -2.61 -5.37
CA LEU A 96 -5.98 -2.31 -6.55
C LEU A 96 -7.47 -2.31 -6.25
N ALA A 97 -7.95 -3.25 -5.42
CA ALA A 97 -9.34 -3.31 -5.04
C ALA A 97 -9.78 -2.06 -4.27
N TYR A 98 -8.93 -1.52 -3.40
CA TYR A 98 -9.17 -0.23 -2.75
C TYR A 98 -9.13 0.94 -3.74
N ILE A 99 -8.07 1.05 -4.55
CA ILE A 99 -7.93 2.15 -5.50
C ILE A 99 -9.12 2.21 -6.46
N ARG A 100 -9.63 1.06 -6.92
CA ARG A 100 -10.81 1.01 -7.81
C ARG A 100 -12.04 1.65 -7.18
N ARG A 101 -12.33 1.38 -5.91
CA ARG A 101 -13.50 1.94 -5.21
C ARG A 101 -13.30 3.34 -4.64
N ALA A 102 -12.05 3.81 -4.50
CA ALA A 102 -11.77 5.14 -3.97
C ALA A 102 -12.31 6.24 -4.90
N LYS A 103 -12.99 7.23 -4.32
CA LYS A 103 -13.51 8.41 -5.06
C LYS A 103 -12.39 9.27 -5.62
N THR A 104 -11.33 9.45 -4.84
CA THR A 104 -10.13 10.18 -5.24
C THR A 104 -8.98 9.18 -5.40
N LYS A 105 -8.42 9.09 -6.61
CA LYS A 105 -7.26 8.22 -6.88
C LYS A 105 -5.98 8.90 -6.38
N PRO A 106 -5.00 8.15 -5.87
CA PRO A 106 -3.71 8.72 -5.49
C PRO A 106 -2.94 9.18 -6.74
N GLU A 107 -2.23 10.30 -6.63
CA GLU A 107 -1.37 10.79 -7.72
C GLU A 107 -0.07 9.98 -7.81
N VAL A 108 0.39 9.45 -6.68
CA VAL A 108 1.66 8.73 -6.59
C VAL A 108 1.45 7.32 -6.03
N LEU A 109 1.97 6.34 -6.78
CA LEU A 109 2.09 4.94 -6.34
C LEU A 109 3.56 4.54 -6.34
N LEU A 110 4.07 4.14 -5.18
CA LEU A 110 5.43 3.62 -5.04
C LEU A 110 5.40 2.19 -4.49
N GLY A 111 6.23 1.31 -5.05
CA GLY A 111 6.35 -0.08 -4.63
C GLY A 111 6.92 -0.96 -5.73
N GLU A 112 7.31 -2.19 -5.40
CA GLU A 112 7.99 -3.11 -6.33
C GLU A 112 7.16 -3.40 -7.60
N MET A 113 5.83 -3.25 -7.54
CA MET A 113 4.90 -3.53 -8.64
C MET A 113 4.19 -2.27 -9.17
N ALA A 114 4.70 -1.07 -8.87
CA ALA A 114 4.03 0.20 -9.16
C ALA A 114 3.73 0.40 -10.65
N GLU A 115 4.64 0.05 -11.56
CA GLU A 115 4.43 0.23 -13.00
C GLU A 115 3.30 -0.65 -13.55
N LEU A 116 3.24 -1.92 -13.14
CA LEU A 116 2.15 -2.83 -13.47
C LEU A 116 0.80 -2.37 -12.87
N LEU A 117 0.83 -1.80 -11.67
CA LEU A 117 -0.33 -1.21 -11.01
C LEU A 117 -0.89 -0.03 -11.82
N THR A 118 -0.03 0.92 -12.22
CA THR A 118 -0.42 2.11 -12.99
C THR A 118 -1.01 1.73 -14.35
N LEU A 119 -0.42 0.76 -15.05
CA LEU A 119 -0.96 0.26 -16.32
C LEU A 119 -2.35 -0.36 -16.14
N LYS A 120 -2.55 -1.17 -15.09
CA LYS A 120 -3.85 -1.82 -14.84
C LYS A 120 -4.94 -0.84 -14.43
N ILE A 121 -4.60 0.21 -13.71
CA ILE A 121 -5.54 1.30 -13.37
C ILE A 121 -5.99 1.99 -14.66
N ARG A 122 -5.05 2.39 -15.53
CA ARG A 122 -5.36 3.03 -16.83
C ARG A 122 -6.19 2.15 -17.76
N GLU A 123 -5.90 0.84 -17.85
CA GLU A 123 -6.72 -0.09 -18.63
C GLU A 123 -8.17 -0.14 -18.11
N THR A 124 -8.35 -0.09 -16.79
CA THR A 124 -9.68 -0.14 -16.18
C THR A 124 -10.45 1.15 -16.47
N GLU A 125 -9.81 2.31 -16.37
CA GLU A 125 -10.39 3.60 -16.74
C GLU A 125 -10.76 3.66 -18.23
N LEU A 126 -9.90 3.15 -19.12
CA LEU A 126 -10.21 3.04 -20.54
C LEU A 126 -11.41 2.11 -20.81
N SER A 127 -11.55 1.01 -20.06
CA SER A 127 -12.69 0.11 -20.20
C SER A 127 -13.99 0.71 -19.67
N GLU A 128 -13.96 1.49 -18.58
CA GLU A 128 -15.14 2.21 -18.08
C GLU A 128 -15.53 3.35 -19.04
N VAL A 129 -14.57 4.10 -19.59
CA VAL A 129 -14.83 5.14 -20.60
C VAL A 129 -15.39 4.57 -21.91
N MET A 130 -14.93 3.38 -22.34
CA MET A 130 -15.48 2.71 -23.53
C MET A 130 -16.88 2.10 -23.34
N ILE A 131 -17.36 1.92 -22.10
CA ILE A 131 -18.74 1.47 -21.83
C ILE A 131 -19.71 2.66 -21.81
N PHE A 132 -19.20 3.89 -21.64
CA PHE A 132 -20.01 5.13 -21.60
C PHE A 132 -19.92 6.00 -22.87
N SER A 133 -19.33 5.50 -23.96
CA SER A 133 -19.42 6.16 -25.26
C SER A 133 -20.59 5.57 -26.07
N PRO A 134 -21.56 6.38 -26.54
CA PRO A 134 -22.70 5.91 -27.32
C PRO A 134 -22.32 5.38 -28.70
#